data_AF-A0A4Q3H3Q4-F1
#
_entry.id   AF-A0A4Q3H3Q4-F1
#
_cell.length_a   1.000
_cell.length_b   1.000
_cell.length_c   1.000
_cell.angle_alpha   90.00
_cell.angle_beta   90.00
_cell.angle_gamma   90.00
#
_symmetry.space_group_name_H-M   'P 1'
#
loop_
_entity.id
_entity.type
_entity.pdbx_description
1 polymer ?
#
loop_
_entity_poly.entity_id
_entity_poly.type
_entity_poly.pdbx_seq_one_letter_code
_entity_poly.pdbx_strand_id
1 'polypeptide(L)'
;FLFVVMMLDIDFAKLRATALDYAPLGVLIGLIVAAQLVIVIGGSSINPEIAKNISMPIPAIADRANTAALGDVLYTRYVFFFQLAGLVLLVAMIGAIVLTLKHRTDIKRQSIPRQVARTPETAISVVNPKPGEGL
;
A
#
# COMPACT_ATOMS: atom_id res chain seq x y z
N PHE A 1 0.52 3.96 -7.51
CA PHE A 1 1.99 3.90 -7.60
C PHE A 1 2.60 5.18 -8.16
N LEU A 2 2.13 5.69 -9.31
CA LEU A 2 2.67 6.90 -9.95
C LEU A 2 2.77 8.14 -9.02
N PHE A 3 1.76 8.38 -8.19
CA PHE A 3 1.78 9.47 -7.20
C PHE A 3 2.98 9.43 -6.24
N VAL A 4 3.33 8.24 -5.73
CA VAL A 4 4.46 8.05 -4.80
C VAL A 4 5.78 8.32 -5.52
N VAL A 5 5.90 7.83 -6.76
CA VAL A 5 7.10 8.01 -7.58
C VAL A 5 7.34 9.48 -7.91
N MET A 6 6.29 10.27 -8.18
CA MET A 6 6.45 11.68 -8.51
C MET A 6 6.78 12.57 -7.31
N MET A 7 6.33 12.21 -6.10
CA MET A 7 6.64 12.97 -4.89
C MET A 7 8.05 12.71 -4.38
N LEU A 8 8.61 11.53 -4.66
CA LEU A 8 9.98 11.17 -4.29
C LEU A 8 10.92 11.55 -5.43
N ASP A 9 11.89 12.41 -5.14
CA ASP A 9 12.96 12.75 -6.08
C ASP A 9 13.98 11.59 -6.15
N ILE A 10 13.62 10.54 -6.88
CA ILE A 10 14.42 9.32 -7.01
C ILE A 10 15.39 9.45 -8.20
N ASP A 11 16.70 9.33 -7.92
CA ASP A 11 17.73 9.27 -8.97
C ASP A 11 17.75 7.90 -9.66
N PHE A 12 16.90 7.77 -10.68
CA PHE A 12 16.79 6.55 -11.49
C PHE A 12 18.09 6.20 -12.24
N ALA A 13 18.97 7.18 -12.51
CA ALA A 13 20.20 6.93 -13.24
C ALA A 13 21.19 6.12 -12.40
N LYS A 14 21.35 6.47 -11.12
CA LYS A 14 22.18 5.69 -10.19
C LYS A 14 21.60 4.31 -9.89
N LEU A 15 20.28 4.20 -9.70
CA LEU A 15 19.62 2.91 -9.48
C LEU A 15 19.79 1.97 -10.67
N ARG A 16 19.72 2.50 -11.90
CA ARG A 16 19.90 1.73 -13.13
C ARG A 16 21.32 1.18 -13.28
N ALA A 17 22.34 1.95 -12.89
CA ALA A 17 23.73 1.49 -12.95
C ALA A 17 23.95 0.24 -12.09
N THR A 18 23.54 0.27 -10.82
CA THR A 18 23.63 -0.90 -9.92
C THR A 18 22.73 -2.06 -10.36
N ALA A 19 21.54 -1.78 -10.92
CA ALA A 19 20.65 -2.83 -11.40
C ALA A 19 21.22 -3.60 -12.61
N LEU A 20 21.98 -2.93 -13.48
CA LEU A 20 22.59 -3.55 -14.65
C LEU A 20 23.71 -4.53 -14.29
N ASP A 21 24.43 -4.30 -13.19
CA ASP A 21 25.48 -5.21 -12.71
C ASP A 21 24.91 -6.58 -12.31
N TYR A 22 23.71 -6.61 -11.73
CA TYR A 22 23.01 -7.85 -11.34
C TYR A 22 22.04 -8.38 -12.40
N ALA A 23 21.82 -7.65 -13.50
CA ALA A 23 20.88 -8.04 -14.55
C ALA A 23 21.17 -9.44 -15.15
N PRO A 24 22.42 -9.85 -15.43
CA PRO A 24 22.69 -11.19 -15.96
C PRO A 24 22.26 -12.31 -15.01
N LEU A 25 22.48 -12.13 -13.70
CA LEU A 25 22.06 -13.09 -12.68
C LEU A 25 20.53 -13.13 -12.56
N GLY A 26 19.88 -11.96 -12.58
CA GLY A 26 18.42 -11.87 -12.57
C GLY A 26 17.77 -12.55 -13.77
N VAL A 27 18.34 -12.39 -14.97
CA VAL A 27 17.89 -13.07 -16.19
C VAL A 27 18.06 -14.57 -16.07
N LEU A 28 19.19 -15.06 -15.54
CA LEU A 28 19.42 -16.48 -15.34
C LEU A 28 18.36 -17.09 -14.41
N ILE A 29 18.11 -16.46 -13.25
CA ILE A 29 17.08 -16.91 -12.30
C ILE A 29 15.69 -16.84 -12.94
N GLY A 30 15.38 -15.76 -13.65
CA GLY A 30 14.11 -15.60 -14.35
C GLY A 30 13.88 -16.69 -15.39
N LEU A 31 14.91 -17.08 -16.15
CA LEU A 31 14.85 -18.19 -17.11
C LEU A 31 14.62 -19.54 -16.42
N ILE A 32 15.26 -19.77 -15.28
CA ILE A 32 15.05 -21.00 -14.51
C ILE A 32 13.59 -21.09 -14.04
N VAL A 33 13.05 -20.01 -13.46
CA VAL A 33 11.65 -19.97 -13.01
C VAL A 33 10.68 -20.10 -14.20
N ALA A 34 10.96 -19.43 -15.31
CA ALA A 34 10.15 -19.54 -16.51
C ALA A 34 10.15 -20.98 -17.07
N ALA A 35 11.32 -21.64 -17.13
CA ALA A 35 11.43 -23.03 -17.53
C ALA A 35 10.66 -23.96 -16.59
N GLN A 36 10.73 -23.73 -15.28
CA GLN A 36 9.93 -24.48 -14.29
C GLN A 36 8.42 -24.32 -14.55
N LEU A 37 7.94 -23.10 -14.78
CA LEU A 37 6.52 -22.87 -15.10
C LEU A 37 6.10 -23.56 -16.40
N VAL A 38 6.94 -23.51 -17.45
CA VAL A 38 6.67 -24.20 -18.72
C VAL A 38 6.60 -25.71 -18.52
N ILE A 39 7.51 -26.30 -17.74
CA ILE A 39 7.50 -27.73 -17.44
C ILE A 39 6.26 -28.11 -16.62
N VAL A 40 5.88 -27.33 -15.62
CA VAL A 40 4.70 -27.62 -14.77
C VAL A 40 3.40 -27.52 -15.59
N ILE A 41 3.23 -26.44 -16.35
CA ILE A 41 2.03 -26.23 -17.17
C ILE A 41 1.98 -27.25 -18.31
N GLY A 42 3.10 -27.45 -19.02
CA GLY A 42 3.22 -28.45 -20.08
C GLY A 42 2.96 -29.86 -19.57
N GLY A 43 3.54 -30.23 -18.43
CA GLY A 43 3.30 -31.52 -17.78
C GLY A 43 1.84 -31.72 -17.34
N SER A 44 1.18 -30.66 -16.86
CA SER A 44 -0.24 -30.71 -16.48
C SER A 44 -1.19 -30.90 -17.67
N SER A 45 -0.80 -30.45 -18.87
CA SER A 45 -1.57 -30.67 -20.10
C SER A 45 -1.49 -32.09 -20.66
N ILE A 46 -0.46 -32.86 -20.26
CA ILE A 46 -0.18 -34.22 -20.76
C ILE A 46 -0.91 -35.29 -19.92
N ASN A 47 -1.36 -34.96 -18.70
CA ASN A 47 -2.06 -35.92 -17.83
C ASN A 47 -3.57 -35.62 -17.73
N PRO A 48 -4.43 -36.31 -18.53
CA PRO A 48 -5.88 -36.11 -18.53
C PRO A 48 -6.58 -36.49 -17.22
N GLU A 49 -5.90 -37.13 -16.27
CA GLU A 49 -6.46 -37.37 -14.94
C GLU A 49 -6.53 -36.11 -14.07
N ILE A 50 -5.64 -35.13 -14.26
CA ILE A 50 -5.64 -33.88 -13.49
C ILE A 50 -6.87 -33.02 -13.84
N ALA A 51 -7.27 -33.01 -15.12
CA ALA A 51 -8.45 -32.31 -15.59
C ALA A 51 -9.78 -32.93 -15.08
N LYS A 52 -9.79 -34.22 -14.71
CA LYS A 52 -10.98 -34.90 -14.16
C LYS A 52 -11.20 -34.66 -12.67
N ASN A 53 -10.20 -34.15 -11.96
CA ASN A 53 -10.28 -33.85 -10.52
C ASN A 53 -10.73 -32.41 -10.23
N ILE A 54 -11.37 -31.74 -11.18
CA ILE A 54 -11.94 -30.40 -10.95
C ILE A 54 -13.16 -30.56 -10.05
N SER A 55 -13.00 -30.23 -8.76
CA SER A 55 -14.03 -30.39 -7.74
C SER A 55 -15.27 -29.52 -7.99
N MET A 56 -15.15 -28.46 -8.80
CA MET A 56 -16.24 -27.57 -9.21
C MET A 56 -16.04 -27.10 -10.66
N PRO A 57 -16.69 -27.75 -11.64
CA PRO A 57 -16.62 -27.30 -13.03
C PRO A 57 -17.29 -25.93 -13.18
N ILE A 58 -16.68 -25.08 -14.00
CA ILE A 58 -17.20 -23.73 -14.29
C ILE A 58 -18.49 -23.90 -15.13
N PRO A 59 -19.63 -23.34 -14.71
CA PRO A 59 -20.87 -23.41 -15.49
C PRO A 59 -20.71 -22.68 -16.82
N ALA A 60 -21.48 -23.09 -17.83
CA ALA A 60 -21.42 -22.43 -19.14
C ALA A 60 -21.82 -20.95 -19.01
N ILE A 61 -21.13 -20.09 -19.75
CA ILE A 61 -21.35 -18.63 -19.71
C ILE A 61 -22.79 -18.26 -20.09
N ALA A 62 -23.46 -19.10 -20.90
CA ALA A 62 -24.86 -18.94 -21.28
C ALA A 62 -25.83 -19.12 -20.10
N ASP A 63 -25.48 -19.94 -19.11
CA ASP A 63 -26.35 -20.26 -17.97
C ASP A 63 -26.10 -19.30 -16.80
N ARG A 64 -24.84 -18.87 -16.60
CA ARG A 64 -24.49 -18.01 -15.47
C ARG A 64 -23.30 -17.11 -15.78
N ALA A 65 -23.43 -15.84 -15.41
CA ALA A 65 -22.33 -14.90 -15.47
C ALA A 65 -21.20 -15.32 -14.52
N ASN A 66 -19.94 -15.16 -14.95
CA ASN A 66 -18.75 -15.54 -14.19
C ASN A 66 -18.74 -14.93 -12.77
N THR A 67 -19.12 -13.65 -12.64
CA THR A 67 -19.20 -12.97 -11.34
C THR A 67 -20.19 -13.64 -10.37
N ALA A 68 -21.34 -14.09 -10.88
CA ALA A 68 -22.33 -14.78 -10.07
C ALA A 68 -21.83 -16.17 -9.64
N ALA A 69 -21.21 -16.92 -10.58
CA ALA A 69 -20.63 -18.23 -10.29
C ALA A 69 -19.50 -18.15 -9.24
N LEU A 70 -18.63 -17.14 -9.33
CA LEU A 70 -17.62 -16.87 -8.30
C LEU A 70 -18.25 -16.48 -6.97
N GLY A 71 -19.32 -15.68 -7.00
CA GLY A 71 -20.08 -15.29 -5.80
C GLY A 71 -20.62 -16.51 -5.06
N ASP A 72 -21.21 -17.48 -5.77
CA ASP A 72 -21.72 -18.70 -5.13
C ASP A 72 -20.61 -19.41 -4.35
N VAL A 73 -19.43 -19.59 -4.95
CA VAL A 73 -18.31 -20.31 -4.31
C VAL A 73 -17.73 -19.51 -3.14
N LEU A 74 -17.51 -18.20 -3.32
CA LEU A 74 -16.94 -17.33 -2.31
C LEU A 74 -17.83 -17.19 -1.08
N TYR A 75 -19.14 -17.01 -1.27
CA TYR A 75 -20.07 -16.76 -0.15
C TYR A 75 -20.64 -18.03 0.49
N THR A 76 -20.59 -19.19 -0.19
CA THR A 76 -21.10 -20.44 0.41
C THR A 76 -19.99 -21.31 0.99
N ARG A 77 -18.88 -21.52 0.26
CA ARG A 77 -17.83 -22.48 0.65
C ARG A 77 -16.60 -21.81 1.24
N TYR A 78 -16.19 -20.67 0.68
CA TYR A 78 -14.95 -19.99 1.06
C TYR A 78 -15.19 -18.72 1.89
N VAL A 79 -16.36 -18.61 2.53
CA VAL A 79 -16.75 -17.41 3.30
C VAL A 79 -15.74 -17.06 4.39
N PHE A 80 -15.14 -18.08 5.02
CA PHE A 80 -14.10 -17.89 6.04
C PHE A 80 -12.85 -17.21 5.46
N PHE A 81 -12.34 -17.68 4.32
CA PHE A 81 -11.18 -17.07 3.66
C PHE A 81 -11.49 -15.68 3.12
N PHE A 82 -12.71 -15.46 2.62
CA PHE A 82 -13.17 -14.15 2.22
C PHE A 82 -13.17 -13.17 3.40
N GLN A 83 -13.65 -13.60 4.57
CA GLN A 83 -13.61 -12.79 5.79
C GLN A 83 -12.18 -12.49 6.25
N LEU A 84 -11.27 -13.47 6.18
CA LEU A 84 -9.85 -13.26 6.49
C LEU A 84 -9.21 -12.23 5.54
N ALA A 85 -9.51 -12.29 4.24
CA ALA A 85 -9.05 -11.28 3.29
C ALA A 85 -9.58 -9.88 3.67
N GLY A 86 -10.83 -9.78 4.13
CA GLY A 86 -11.39 -8.54 4.68
C GLY A 86 -10.63 -8.01 5.90
N LEU A 87 -10.23 -8.89 6.82
CA LEU A 87 -9.37 -8.50 7.96
C LEU A 87 -8.00 -8.02 7.49
N VAL A 88 -7.39 -8.66 6.50
CA VAL A 88 -6.11 -8.22 5.92
C VAL A 88 -6.24 -6.82 5.33
N LEU A 89 -7.33 -6.53 4.59
CA LEU A 89 -7.59 -5.18 4.06
C LEU A 89 -7.77 -4.13 5.16
N LEU A 90 -8.48 -4.48 6.24
CA LEU A 90 -8.63 -3.62 7.40
C LEU A 90 -7.27 -3.30 8.04
N VAL A 91 -6.46 -4.33 8.28
CA VAL A 91 -5.12 -4.19 8.85
C VAL A 91 -4.22 -3.37 7.92
N ALA A 92 -4.30 -3.56 6.61
CA ALA A 92 -3.54 -2.78 5.63
C ALA A 92 -3.90 -1.28 5.69
N MET A 93 -5.19 -0.93 5.83
CA MET A 93 -5.63 0.45 5.98
C MET A 93 -5.10 1.07 7.29
N ILE A 94 -5.24 0.36 8.41
CA ILE A 94 -4.73 0.81 9.72
C ILE A 94 -3.22 0.98 9.65
N GLY A 95 -2.50 0.03 9.07
CA GLY A 95 -1.05 0.08 8.88
C GLY A 95 -0.62 1.30 8.09
N ALA A 96 -1.27 1.58 6.96
CA ALA A 96 -0.97 2.77 6.16
C ALA A 96 -1.18 4.08 6.93
N ILE A 97 -2.28 4.19 7.70
CA ILE A 97 -2.56 5.38 8.52
C ILE A 97 -1.50 5.52 9.61
N VAL A 98 -1.23 4.47 10.39
CA VAL A 98 -0.27 4.53 11.51
C VAL A 98 1.14 4.86 11.02
N LEU A 99 1.55 4.34 9.86
CA LEU A 99 2.87 4.62 9.28
C LEU A 99 3.01 6.06 8.77
N THR A 100 1.91 6.69 8.33
CA THR A 100 1.94 8.04 7.75
C THR A 100 1.52 9.14 8.73
N LEU A 101 0.84 8.79 9.82
CA LEU A 101 0.35 9.73 10.83
C LEU A 101 1.53 10.30 11.64
N LYS A 102 2.08 11.43 11.17
CA LYS A 102 3.12 12.17 11.88
C LYS A 102 2.51 13.29 12.72
N HIS A 103 2.57 13.16 14.04
CA HIS A 103 2.25 14.28 14.92
C HIS A 103 3.41 15.29 14.94
N ARG A 104 3.15 16.54 14.56
CA ARG A 104 4.14 17.62 14.66
C ARG A 104 3.95 18.34 16.00
N THR A 105 4.97 18.26 16.86
CA THR A 105 5.04 18.95 18.16
C THR A 105 5.61 20.36 18.03
N ASP A 106 6.39 20.61 16.98
CA ASP A 106 7.22 21.82 16.85
C ASP A 106 6.45 22.98 16.19
N ILE A 107 5.13 22.89 16.15
CA ILE A 107 4.25 23.91 15.59
C ILE A 107 3.59 24.70 16.71
N LYS A 108 3.72 26.03 16.66
CA LYS A 108 2.99 26.92 17.57
C LYS A 108 1.50 26.78 17.28
N ARG A 109 0.77 26.16 18.20
CA ARG A 109 -0.70 26.05 18.11
C ARG A 109 -1.33 27.25 18.80
N GLN A 110 -2.31 27.86 18.13
CA GLN A 110 -3.16 28.87 18.72
C GLN A 110 -4.08 28.23 19.76
N SER A 111 -4.10 28.80 20.97
CA SER A 111 -5.14 28.51 21.95
C SER A 111 -6.15 29.66 21.89
N ILE A 112 -7.30 29.40 21.27
CA ILE A 112 -8.38 30.38 21.10
C ILE A 112 -8.86 30.90 22.48
N PRO A 113 -9.09 30.04 23.51
CA PRO A 113 -9.50 30.53 24.82
C PRO A 113 -8.46 31.45 25.46
N ARG A 114 -7.16 31.11 25.34
CA ARG A 114 -6.08 31.94 25.88
C ARG A 114 -5.97 33.29 25.18
N GLN A 115 -6.29 33.35 23.89
CA GLN A 115 -6.26 34.60 23.14
C GLN A 115 -7.47 35.50 23.40
N VAL A 116 -8.66 34.92 23.56
CA VAL A 116 -9.89 35.67 23.84
C VAL A 116 -9.90 36.17 25.29
N ALA A 117 -9.37 35.40 26.24
CA ALA A 117 -9.26 35.80 27.64
C ALA A 117 -8.12 36.79 27.93
N ARG A 118 -7.50 37.38 26.88
CA ARG A 118 -6.39 38.31 27.03
C ARG A 118 -6.89 39.64 27.59
N THR A 119 -6.27 40.10 28.67
CA THR A 119 -6.55 41.39 29.30
C THR A 119 -5.50 42.44 28.92
N PRO A 120 -5.76 43.74 29.09
CA PRO A 120 -4.77 44.78 28.81
C PRO A 120 -3.42 44.57 29.52
N GLU A 121 -3.42 44.03 30.75
CA GLU A 121 -2.20 43.79 31.53
C GLU A 121 -1.32 42.67 30.93
N THR A 122 -1.95 41.69 30.28
CA THR A 122 -1.24 40.59 29.57
C THR A 122 -0.98 40.94 28.11
N ALA A 123 -1.46 42.10 27.66
CA ALA A 123 -1.45 42.47 26.25
C ALA A 123 -0.29 43.37 25.83
N ILE A 124 0.11 44.28 26.71
CA ILE A 124 1.10 45.30 26.42
C ILE A 124 2.04 45.45 27.62
N SER A 125 3.35 45.46 27.38
CA SER A 125 4.31 45.92 28.39
C SER A 125 4.96 47.20 27.89
N VAL A 126 4.79 48.30 28.63
CA VAL A 126 5.46 49.56 28.33
C VAL A 126 6.88 49.46 28.86
N VAL A 127 7.84 49.26 27.96
CA VAL A 127 9.28 49.23 28.29
C VAL A 127 9.89 50.56 27.82
N ASN A 128 10.74 51.17 28.66
CA ASN A 128 11.45 52.41 28.31
C ASN A 128 12.95 52.10 28.12
N PRO A 129 13.37 51.66 26.93
CA PRO A 129 14.76 51.31 26.67
C PRO A 129 15.66 52.56 26.66
N LYS A 130 16.91 52.40 27.11
CA LYS A 130 17.90 53.48 27.05
C LYS A 130 18.35 53.69 25.59
N PRO A 131 18.73 54.93 25.21
CA PRO A 131 19.19 55.21 23.84
C PRO A 131 20.37 54.32 23.46
N GLY A 132 20.21 53.51 22.40
CA GLY A 132 21.24 52.60 21.88
C GLY A 132 21.08 51.13 22.26
N GLU A 133 20.16 50.78 23.17
CA GLU A 133 19.80 49.38 23.45
C GLU A 133 18.52 49.04 22.67
N GLY A 134 18.65 48.29 21.58
CA GLY A 134 17.50 47.67 20.92
C GLY A 134 16.95 46.53 21.78
N LEU A 135 15.62 46.39 21.81
CA LEU A 135 14.94 45.25 22.44
C LEU A 135 15.20 43.94 21.69
#